data_AF-A0A8J6S663-F1
#
_entry.id   AF-A0A8J6S663-F1
#
_cell.length_a   1.000
_cell.length_b   1.000
_cell.length_c   1.000
_cell.angle_alpha   90.00
_cell.angle_beta   90.00
_cell.angle_gamma   90.00
#
_symmetry.space_group_name_H-M   'P 1'
#
loop_
_entity.id
_entity.type
_entity.pdbx_description
1 polymer ?
#
loop_
_entity_poly.entity_id
_entity_poly.type
_entity_poly.pdbx_seq_one_letter_code
_entity_poly.pdbx_strand_id
1 'polypeptide(L)'
;MSKVRPTCPRCGSSHTVKNGRIHNKKTKYQCQDCKRQFLENPSKKYVSQETKDWIERLLLEKIPLAGIARAAEVSEVWLQQYVNSLYLQVSRLLKVSPKRPGKLRIQCDELWSFVGKKSHQQWIWLALDEETREIVGYYVGARSESGARGLWNSLPAVYRQCAKCFTDFWAAYAQVIPTKRHQSVSKESGKTSYIERFNNTLRQRVARLVRKTLSFSKKLDNHIGAILYFLHHYNECLQV
;
A
#
# COMPACT_ATOMS: atom_id res chain seq x y z
N MET A 1 37.48 32.19 26.12
CA MET A 1 37.91 31.76 24.78
C MET A 1 36.72 31.80 23.82
N SER A 2 36.72 32.70 22.82
CA SER A 2 35.61 32.81 21.87
C SER A 2 35.58 31.57 20.97
N LYS A 3 34.50 30.79 21.01
CA LYS A 3 34.28 29.68 20.06
C LYS A 3 34.35 30.23 18.64
N VAL A 4 35.32 29.74 17.87
CA VAL A 4 35.49 30.01 16.44
C VAL A 4 34.15 29.69 15.76
N ARG A 5 33.66 30.62 14.92
CA ARG A 5 32.41 30.43 14.18
C ARG A 5 32.71 29.74 12.84
N PRO A 6 31.83 28.84 12.37
CA PRO A 6 32.06 28.12 11.13
C PRO A 6 31.96 29.06 9.92
N THR A 7 32.77 28.80 8.90
CA THR A 7 32.72 29.51 7.61
C THR A 7 31.50 29.07 6.80
N CYS A 8 31.02 29.94 5.91
CA CYS A 8 29.88 29.65 5.08
C CYS A 8 30.22 28.58 4.03
N PRO A 9 29.48 27.45 3.96
CA PRO A 9 29.73 26.40 2.97
C PRO A 9 29.29 26.77 1.54
N ARG A 10 28.76 27.98 1.29
CA ARG A 10 28.43 28.48 -0.06
C ARG A 10 29.50 29.41 -0.61
N CYS A 11 29.92 30.39 0.18
CA CYS A 11 30.81 31.47 -0.28
C CYS A 11 32.13 31.56 0.49
N GLY A 12 32.41 30.65 1.44
CA GLY A 12 33.64 30.65 2.23
C GLY A 12 33.74 31.74 3.31
N SER A 13 32.83 32.72 3.32
CA SER A 13 32.85 33.84 4.26
C SER A 13 32.89 33.42 5.74
N SER A 14 33.70 34.12 6.53
CA SER A 14 33.76 34.02 7.99
C SER A 14 32.70 34.89 8.70
N HIS A 15 31.98 35.73 7.96
CA HIS A 15 30.89 36.57 8.48
C HIS A 15 29.64 35.73 8.75
N THR A 16 29.66 34.96 9.83
CA THR A 16 28.57 34.07 10.22
C THR A 16 28.07 34.39 11.62
N VAL A 17 26.74 34.32 11.80
CA VAL A 17 26.07 34.55 13.09
C VAL A 17 25.21 33.35 13.47
N LYS A 18 24.99 33.14 14.77
CA LYS A 18 24.03 32.13 15.23
C LYS A 18 22.62 32.58 14.86
N ASN A 19 21.83 31.68 14.29
CA ASN A 19 20.47 31.92 13.84
C ASN A 19 19.49 30.89 14.44
N GLY A 20 19.44 30.87 15.77
CA GLY A 20 18.62 29.95 16.54
C GLY A 20 19.13 28.51 16.56
N ARG A 21 18.25 27.59 16.99
CA ARG A 21 18.51 26.15 17.08
C ARG A 21 17.46 25.38 16.28
N ILE A 22 17.80 24.18 15.83
CA ILE A 22 16.80 23.22 15.32
C ILE A 22 16.24 22.37 16.47
N HIS A 23 15.16 21.62 16.21
CA HIS A 23 14.45 20.79 17.20
C HIS A 23 15.37 19.86 18.01
N ASN A 24 16.43 19.32 17.41
CA ASN A 24 17.44 18.48 18.08
C ASN A 24 18.53 19.29 18.83
N LYS A 25 18.26 20.56 19.13
CA LYS A 25 19.13 21.51 19.85
C LYS A 25 20.44 21.86 19.16
N LYS A 26 20.72 21.38 17.93
CA LYS A 26 21.89 21.83 17.14
C LYS A 26 21.75 23.30 16.74
N THR A 27 22.86 24.04 16.82
CA THR A 27 22.90 25.48 16.48
C THR A 27 22.87 25.69 14.97
N LYS A 28 21.96 26.55 14.50
CA LYS A 28 21.96 27.06 13.13
C LYS A 28 22.84 28.30 13.03
N TYR A 29 23.48 28.47 11.89
CA TYR A 29 24.25 29.65 11.54
C TYR A 29 23.68 30.27 10.26
N GLN A 30 23.84 31.58 10.11
CA GLN A 30 23.52 32.33 8.90
C GLN A 30 24.74 33.15 8.47
N CYS A 31 25.10 33.05 7.19
CA CYS A 31 26.10 33.91 6.57
C CYS A 31 25.51 35.30 6.34
N GLN A 32 26.24 36.35 6.71
CA GLN A 32 25.78 37.73 6.50
C GLN A 32 26.02 38.24 5.08
N ASP A 33 26.95 37.66 4.34
CA ASP A 33 27.26 38.08 2.97
C ASP A 33 26.28 37.45 1.95
N CYS A 34 26.13 36.12 1.97
CA CYS A 34 25.25 35.41 1.01
C CYS A 34 23.88 35.00 1.58
N LYS A 35 23.58 35.37 2.84
CA LYS A 35 22.34 35.06 3.58
C LYS A 35 22.01 33.56 3.75
N ARG A 36 22.89 32.63 3.34
CA ARG A 36 22.66 31.17 3.51
C ARG A 36 22.61 30.77 4.98
N GLN A 37 21.62 29.95 5.33
CA GLN A 37 21.53 29.25 6.62
C GLN A 37 22.16 27.85 6.54
N PHE A 38 22.87 27.42 7.57
CA PHE A 38 23.53 26.11 7.61
C PHE A 38 23.80 25.62 9.05
N LEU A 39 24.21 24.36 9.19
CA LEU A 39 24.69 23.77 10.45
C LEU A 39 26.20 23.58 10.34
N GLU A 40 26.92 23.71 11.44
CA GLU A 40 28.38 23.55 11.52
C GLU A 40 28.84 22.13 11.13
N ASN A 41 28.14 21.11 11.61
CA ASN A 41 28.40 19.70 11.28
C ASN A 41 27.09 19.02 10.85
N PRO A 42 26.66 19.18 9.58
CA PRO A 42 25.46 18.54 9.09
C PRO A 42 25.67 17.03 8.99
N SER A 43 25.11 16.28 9.92
CA SER A 43 25.03 14.81 9.81
C SER A 43 23.98 14.46 8.76
N LYS A 44 24.38 14.02 7.57
CA LYS A 44 23.44 13.35 6.65
C LYS A 44 23.05 12.03 7.29
N LYS A 45 21.87 11.96 7.91
CA LYS A 45 21.33 10.70 8.43
C LYS A 45 20.84 9.90 7.21
N TYR A 46 21.72 9.05 6.68
CA TYR A 46 21.32 8.06 5.69
C TYR A 46 20.54 6.96 6.40
N VAL A 47 19.38 6.61 5.87
CA VAL A 47 18.64 5.44 6.35
C VAL A 47 19.25 4.22 5.69
N SER A 48 19.78 3.30 6.50
CA SER A 48 20.44 2.08 6.02
C SER A 48 19.45 1.17 5.29
N GLN A 49 19.97 0.24 4.49
CA GLN A 49 19.14 -0.76 3.84
C GLN A 49 18.41 -1.63 4.87
N GLU A 50 19.09 -2.03 5.95
CA GLU A 50 18.48 -2.78 7.05
C GLU A 50 17.27 -2.05 7.66
N THR A 51 17.36 -0.73 7.88
CA THR A 51 16.20 0.04 8.38
C THR A 51 15.07 0.09 7.36
N LYS A 52 15.38 0.15 6.05
CA LYS A 52 14.35 0.08 4.99
C LYS A 52 13.66 -1.28 4.99
N ASP A 53 14.41 -2.37 5.07
CA ASP A 53 13.89 -3.73 5.12
C ASP A 53 13.01 -3.95 6.37
N TRP A 54 13.38 -3.33 7.50
CA TRP A 54 12.56 -3.29 8.70
C TRP A 54 11.25 -2.50 8.48
N ILE A 55 11.33 -1.29 7.92
CA ILE A 55 10.17 -0.46 7.59
C ILE A 55 9.20 -1.21 6.69
N GLU A 56 9.72 -1.88 5.65
CA GLU A 56 8.94 -2.65 4.70
C GLU A 56 8.13 -3.77 5.34
N ARG A 57 8.74 -4.50 6.28
CA ARG A 57 8.01 -5.47 7.12
C ARG A 57 6.92 -4.80 7.97
N LEU A 58 7.21 -3.65 8.59
CA LEU A 58 6.22 -2.92 9.39
C LEU A 58 5.03 -2.40 8.58
N LEU A 59 5.21 -2.13 7.28
CA LEU A 59 4.11 -1.71 6.39
C LEU A 59 3.03 -2.80 6.24
N LEU A 60 3.36 -4.05 6.54
CA LEU A 60 2.46 -5.21 6.48
C LEU A 60 1.70 -5.46 7.79
N GLU A 61 2.03 -4.74 8.87
CA GLU A 61 1.58 -5.02 10.26
C GLU A 61 0.50 -4.07 10.77
N LYS A 62 -0.24 -3.38 9.88
CA LYS A 62 -1.30 -2.42 10.24
C LYS A 62 -0.84 -1.28 11.17
N ILE A 63 0.45 -0.94 11.11
CA ILE A 63 1.01 0.17 11.87
C ILE A 63 0.84 1.46 11.05
N PRO A 64 0.27 2.55 11.61
CA PRO A 64 0.23 3.85 10.93
C PRO A 64 1.64 4.36 10.62
N LEU A 65 1.83 5.12 9.53
CA LEU A 65 3.16 5.64 9.16
C LEU A 65 3.84 6.42 10.29
N ALA A 66 3.09 7.18 11.09
CA ALA A 66 3.65 7.85 12.27
C ALA A 66 4.16 6.86 13.33
N GLY A 67 3.48 5.72 13.50
CA GLY A 67 3.94 4.62 14.37
C GLY A 67 5.22 3.98 13.83
N ILE A 68 5.28 3.73 12.53
CA ILE A 68 6.48 3.18 11.86
C ILE A 68 7.66 4.16 11.99
N ALA A 69 7.44 5.46 11.79
CA ALA A 69 8.48 6.47 11.92
C ALA A 69 9.09 6.50 13.32
N ARG A 70 8.26 6.37 14.36
CA ARG A 70 8.74 6.25 15.75
C ARG A 70 9.50 4.94 15.98
N ALA A 71 8.95 3.81 15.55
CA ALA A 71 9.55 2.49 15.75
C ALA A 71 10.90 2.34 15.02
N ALA A 72 11.05 2.95 13.85
CA ALA A 72 12.28 2.91 13.05
C ALA A 72 13.20 4.13 13.28
N GLU A 73 12.83 5.06 14.18
CA GLU A 73 13.58 6.28 14.49
C GLU A 73 13.98 7.12 13.26
N VAL A 74 13.06 7.21 12.29
CA VAL A 74 13.21 8.00 11.06
C VAL A 74 12.28 9.21 11.03
N SER A 75 12.62 10.20 10.23
CA SER A 75 11.74 11.35 9.99
C SER A 75 10.45 10.90 9.31
N GLU A 76 9.28 11.37 9.81
CA GLU A 76 7.99 11.12 9.16
C GLU A 76 7.95 11.61 7.71
N VAL A 77 8.52 12.78 7.44
CA VAL A 77 8.61 13.34 6.07
C VAL A 77 9.41 12.41 5.14
N TRP A 78 10.58 11.94 5.59
CA TRP A 78 11.40 11.00 4.85
C TRP A 78 10.66 9.69 4.61
N LEU A 79 10.03 9.12 5.64
CA LEU A 79 9.27 7.88 5.52
C LEU A 79 8.11 8.04 4.53
N GLN A 80 7.39 9.16 4.58
CA GLN A 80 6.30 9.44 3.66
C GLN A 80 6.79 9.49 2.21
N GLN A 81 7.94 10.11 1.95
CA GLN A 81 8.55 10.14 0.61
C GLN A 81 9.01 8.74 0.17
N TYR A 82 9.68 8.00 1.05
CA TYR A 82 10.12 6.63 0.79
C TYR A 82 8.95 5.72 0.40
N VAL A 83 7.89 5.72 1.22
CA VAL A 83 6.69 4.89 1.00
C VAL A 83 5.95 5.27 -0.28
N ASN A 84 5.91 6.56 -0.64
CA ASN A 84 5.32 6.98 -1.93
C ASN A 84 6.11 6.39 -3.10
N SER A 85 7.44 6.46 -3.06
CA SER A 85 8.30 5.89 -4.10
C SER A 85 8.18 4.37 -4.17
N LEU A 86 8.18 3.69 -3.02
CA LEU A 86 7.98 2.24 -2.93
C LEU A 86 6.66 1.84 -3.59
N TYR A 87 5.54 2.46 -3.19
CA TYR A 87 4.22 2.12 -3.73
C TYR A 87 4.04 2.47 -5.21
N LEU A 88 4.78 3.45 -5.73
CA LEU A 88 4.79 3.75 -7.15
C LEU A 88 5.49 2.65 -7.97
N GLN A 89 6.49 1.99 -7.38
CA GLN A 89 7.25 0.90 -8.00
C GLN A 89 6.54 -0.46 -7.90
N VAL A 90 5.56 -0.61 -7.01
CA VAL A 90 4.78 -1.84 -6.90
C VAL A 90 4.05 -2.12 -8.21
N SER A 91 4.26 -3.32 -8.77
CA SER A 91 3.58 -3.76 -9.99
C SER A 91 2.07 -3.68 -9.83
N ARG A 92 1.42 -3.01 -10.80
CA ARG A 92 -0.05 -2.95 -10.91
C ARG A 92 -0.68 -4.27 -11.35
N LEU A 93 0.11 -5.13 -12.00
CA LEU A 93 -0.29 -6.48 -12.37
C LEU A 93 0.10 -7.44 -11.26
N LEU A 94 -0.85 -8.25 -10.79
CA LEU A 94 -0.58 -9.32 -9.84
C LEU A 94 0.30 -10.38 -10.50
N LYS A 95 1.34 -10.81 -9.78
CA LYS A 95 2.08 -12.01 -10.13
C LYS A 95 1.27 -13.20 -9.64
N VAL A 96 0.89 -14.07 -10.56
CA VAL A 96 0.04 -15.24 -10.30
C VAL A 96 0.74 -16.47 -10.85
N SER A 97 0.72 -17.54 -10.08
CA SER A 97 1.32 -18.81 -10.43
C SER A 97 0.64 -19.38 -11.68
N PRO A 98 1.40 -19.89 -12.66
CA PRO A 98 0.81 -20.44 -13.88
C PRO A 98 -0.05 -21.66 -13.56
N LYS A 99 -1.27 -21.69 -14.13
CA LYS A 99 -2.20 -22.81 -14.00
C LYS A 99 -2.45 -23.47 -15.36
N ARG A 100 -2.63 -24.79 -15.34
CA ARG A 100 -3.11 -25.55 -16.51
C ARG A 100 -4.63 -25.39 -16.63
N PRO A 101 -5.19 -25.40 -17.86
CA PRO A 101 -6.63 -25.48 -18.05
C PRO A 101 -7.21 -26.70 -17.34
N GLY A 102 -8.34 -26.53 -16.66
CA GLY A 102 -8.96 -27.60 -15.88
C GLY A 102 -10.09 -27.11 -14.99
N LYS A 103 -10.41 -27.92 -13.96
CA LYS A 103 -11.45 -27.62 -12.98
C LYS A 103 -10.97 -26.59 -11.95
N LEU A 104 -10.77 -25.35 -12.40
CA LEU A 104 -10.42 -24.23 -11.52
C LEU A 104 -11.66 -23.70 -10.80
N ARG A 105 -11.49 -23.30 -9.54
CA ARG A 105 -12.55 -22.73 -8.70
C ARG A 105 -12.01 -21.48 -8.02
N ILE A 106 -12.72 -20.38 -8.17
CA ILE A 106 -12.35 -19.11 -7.53
C ILE A 106 -13.51 -18.55 -6.72
N GLN A 107 -13.18 -17.89 -5.61
CA GLN A 107 -14.12 -17.12 -4.80
C GLN A 107 -13.90 -15.64 -5.07
N CYS A 108 -14.97 -14.90 -5.37
CA CYS A 108 -14.90 -13.46 -5.60
C CYS A 108 -15.75 -12.72 -4.58
N ASP A 109 -15.25 -11.57 -4.13
CA ASP A 109 -15.95 -10.66 -3.23
C ASP A 109 -15.42 -9.24 -3.43
N GLU A 110 -16.15 -8.26 -2.88
CA GLU A 110 -15.74 -6.87 -2.86
C GLU A 110 -15.63 -6.29 -1.44
N LEU A 111 -14.63 -5.43 -1.27
CA LEU A 111 -14.34 -4.75 -0.02
C LEU A 111 -14.51 -3.24 -0.19
N TRP A 112 -15.39 -2.64 0.61
CA TRP A 112 -15.55 -1.18 0.66
C TRP A 112 -14.33 -0.48 1.29
N SER A 113 -13.91 0.61 0.66
CA SER A 113 -12.93 1.58 1.17
C SER A 113 -13.21 3.00 0.66
N PHE A 114 -12.32 3.94 0.95
CA PHE A 114 -12.41 5.34 0.50
C PHE A 114 -11.03 6.03 0.45
N VAL A 115 -10.95 7.13 -0.31
CA VAL A 115 -9.76 7.98 -0.39
C VAL A 115 -10.09 9.43 -0.05
N GLY A 116 -9.44 9.97 0.97
CA GLY A 116 -9.64 11.33 1.48
C GLY A 116 -10.93 11.46 2.31
N LYS A 117 -12.09 11.23 1.69
CA LYS A 117 -13.42 11.35 2.30
C LYS A 117 -14.30 10.16 1.92
N LYS A 118 -15.25 9.78 2.80
CA LYS A 118 -16.13 8.61 2.60
C LYS A 118 -17.00 8.69 1.34
N SER A 119 -17.29 9.90 0.84
CA SER A 119 -18.01 10.09 -0.42
C SER A 119 -17.17 9.72 -1.65
N HIS A 120 -15.84 9.71 -1.52
CA HIS A 120 -14.95 9.22 -2.57
C HIS A 120 -14.65 7.74 -2.32
N GLN A 121 -15.66 6.91 -2.56
CA GLN A 121 -15.64 5.47 -2.33
C GLN A 121 -14.69 4.77 -3.30
N GLN A 122 -14.06 3.71 -2.82
CA GLN A 122 -13.23 2.81 -3.60
C GLN A 122 -13.60 1.39 -3.22
N TRP A 123 -14.06 0.58 -4.19
CA TRP A 123 -14.37 -0.82 -3.98
C TRP A 123 -13.22 -1.67 -4.50
N ILE A 124 -12.71 -2.51 -3.60
CA ILE A 124 -11.60 -3.43 -3.86
C ILE A 124 -12.23 -4.77 -4.22
N TRP A 125 -12.19 -5.10 -5.49
CA TRP A 125 -12.67 -6.36 -6.04
C TRP A 125 -11.54 -7.37 -6.03
N LEU A 126 -11.80 -8.57 -5.53
CA LEU A 126 -10.79 -9.62 -5.39
C LEU A 126 -11.32 -10.95 -5.91
N ALA A 127 -10.40 -11.77 -6.42
CA ALA A 127 -10.64 -13.16 -6.75
C ALA A 127 -9.53 -14.04 -6.14
N LEU A 128 -9.92 -15.07 -5.40
CA LEU A 128 -9.03 -16.00 -4.71
C LEU A 128 -9.21 -17.41 -5.28
N ASP A 129 -8.10 -18.08 -5.59
CA ASP A 129 -8.11 -19.48 -6.00
C ASP A 129 -8.40 -20.39 -4.79
N GLU A 130 -9.40 -21.26 -4.94
CA GLU A 130 -9.88 -22.11 -3.84
C GLU A 130 -8.89 -23.22 -3.45
N GLU A 131 -7.97 -23.59 -4.33
CA GLU A 131 -6.99 -24.64 -4.05
C GLU A 131 -5.76 -24.03 -3.37
N THR A 132 -5.17 -23.00 -3.97
CA THR A 132 -3.88 -22.44 -3.53
C THR A 132 -4.01 -21.30 -2.54
N ARG A 133 -5.22 -20.73 -2.38
CA ARG A 133 -5.47 -19.47 -1.65
C ARG A 133 -4.86 -18.23 -2.29
N GLU A 134 -4.21 -18.37 -3.43
CA GLU A 134 -3.57 -17.26 -4.13
C GLU A 134 -4.62 -16.23 -4.59
N ILE A 135 -4.29 -14.95 -4.49
CA ILE A 135 -5.09 -13.88 -5.10
C ILE A 135 -4.75 -13.82 -6.58
N VAL A 136 -5.72 -14.15 -7.41
CA VAL A 136 -5.55 -14.32 -8.86
C VAL A 136 -6.20 -13.22 -9.68
N GLY A 137 -7.00 -12.37 -9.03
CA GLY A 137 -7.62 -11.19 -9.65
C GLY A 137 -7.78 -10.05 -8.65
N TYR A 138 -7.62 -8.83 -9.13
CA TYR A 138 -7.71 -7.62 -8.33
C TYR A 138 -8.12 -6.42 -9.20
N TYR A 139 -9.03 -5.61 -8.67
CA TYR A 139 -9.38 -4.34 -9.26
C TYR A 139 -9.85 -3.33 -8.20
N VAL A 140 -9.56 -2.04 -8.39
CA VAL A 140 -10.10 -0.96 -7.56
C VAL A 140 -10.94 -0.04 -8.43
N GLY A 141 -12.21 0.12 -8.07
CA GLY A 141 -13.13 0.97 -8.81
C GLY A 141 -14.50 1.10 -8.17
N ALA A 142 -15.51 1.41 -8.97
CA ALA A 142 -16.90 1.56 -8.50
C ALA A 142 -17.53 0.19 -8.15
N ARG A 143 -18.53 0.19 -7.24
CA ARG A 143 -19.40 -0.98 -7.03
C ARG A 143 -20.50 -1.03 -8.07
N SER A 144 -20.11 -1.42 -9.28
CA SER A 144 -21.00 -1.50 -10.43
C SER A 144 -20.51 -2.58 -11.39
N GLU A 145 -21.22 -2.79 -12.49
CA GLU A 145 -20.79 -3.68 -13.57
C GLU A 145 -19.37 -3.36 -14.06
N SER A 146 -19.00 -2.08 -14.16
CA SER A 146 -17.65 -1.69 -14.60
C SER A 146 -16.56 -2.19 -13.64
N GLY A 147 -16.86 -2.23 -12.35
CA GLY A 147 -15.97 -2.79 -11.32
C GLY A 147 -15.83 -4.30 -11.45
N ALA A 148 -16.95 -5.01 -11.60
CA ALA A 148 -16.96 -6.44 -11.84
C ALA A 148 -16.22 -6.82 -13.13
N ARG A 149 -16.39 -6.02 -14.21
CA ARG A 149 -15.66 -6.16 -15.47
C ARG A 149 -14.16 -5.92 -15.29
N GLY A 150 -13.78 -4.93 -14.49
CA GLY A 150 -12.39 -4.67 -14.13
C GLY A 150 -11.75 -5.87 -13.43
N LEU A 151 -12.44 -6.47 -12.45
CA LEU A 151 -11.99 -7.71 -11.82
C LEU A 151 -11.85 -8.84 -12.83
N TRP A 152 -12.88 -9.07 -13.66
CA TRP A 152 -12.86 -10.12 -14.67
C TRP A 152 -11.66 -9.97 -15.61
N ASN A 153 -11.41 -8.77 -16.11
CA ASN A 153 -10.31 -8.48 -17.02
C ASN A 153 -8.93 -8.61 -16.36
N SER A 154 -8.85 -8.46 -15.04
CA SER A 154 -7.60 -8.67 -14.29
C SER A 154 -7.18 -10.14 -14.19
N LEU A 155 -8.12 -11.08 -14.40
CA LEU A 155 -7.85 -12.51 -14.28
C LEU A 155 -6.97 -13.02 -15.44
N PRO A 156 -6.01 -13.92 -15.15
CA PRO A 156 -5.30 -14.65 -16.19
C PRO A 156 -6.28 -15.39 -17.13
N ALA A 157 -5.89 -15.53 -18.40
CA ALA A 157 -6.77 -16.07 -19.44
C ALA A 157 -7.31 -17.47 -19.09
N VAL A 158 -6.51 -18.32 -18.45
CA VAL A 158 -6.92 -19.67 -18.03
C VAL A 158 -8.12 -19.65 -17.08
N TYR A 159 -8.13 -18.75 -16.09
CA TYR A 159 -9.29 -18.57 -15.19
C TYR A 159 -10.51 -18.05 -15.97
N ARG A 160 -10.29 -17.08 -16.87
CA ARG A 160 -11.35 -16.57 -17.76
C ARG A 160 -11.83 -17.56 -18.80
N GLN A 161 -11.21 -18.71 -18.97
CA GLN A 161 -11.67 -19.75 -19.90
C GLN A 161 -12.42 -20.87 -19.17
N CYS A 162 -11.92 -21.34 -18.02
CA CYS A 162 -12.42 -22.57 -17.42
C CYS A 162 -12.83 -22.49 -15.94
N ALA A 163 -12.56 -21.40 -15.22
CA ALA A 163 -12.88 -21.33 -13.80
C ALA A 163 -14.39 -21.22 -13.53
N LYS A 164 -14.87 -21.95 -12.51
CA LYS A 164 -16.15 -21.68 -11.84
C LYS A 164 -15.93 -20.58 -10.80
N CYS A 165 -16.77 -19.54 -10.85
CA CYS A 165 -16.68 -18.37 -9.99
C CYS A 165 -17.81 -18.41 -8.96
N PHE A 166 -17.44 -18.51 -7.69
CA PHE A 166 -18.37 -18.43 -6.57
C PHE A 166 -18.43 -16.99 -6.07
N THR A 167 -19.62 -16.43 -6.04
CA THR A 167 -19.88 -15.05 -5.60
C THR A 167 -21.13 -15.02 -4.74
N ASP A 168 -21.40 -13.89 -4.09
CA ASP A 168 -22.72 -13.66 -3.53
C ASP A 168 -23.79 -13.43 -4.63
N PHE A 169 -25.01 -13.05 -4.22
CA PHE A 169 -26.12 -12.79 -5.13
C PHE A 169 -26.07 -11.39 -5.79
N TRP A 170 -24.93 -10.71 -5.79
CA TRP A 170 -24.84 -9.38 -6.38
C TRP A 170 -24.93 -9.42 -7.92
N ALA A 171 -25.86 -8.64 -8.47
CA ALA A 171 -26.22 -8.68 -9.89
C ALA A 171 -25.08 -8.30 -10.84
N ALA A 172 -24.11 -7.48 -10.40
CA ALA A 172 -22.99 -7.06 -11.24
C ALA A 172 -22.13 -8.25 -11.71
N TYR A 173 -22.03 -9.31 -10.91
CA TYR A 173 -21.30 -10.51 -11.31
C TYR A 173 -22.00 -11.26 -12.45
N ALA A 174 -23.32 -11.38 -12.40
CA ALA A 174 -24.11 -12.09 -13.41
C ALA A 174 -24.06 -11.42 -14.80
N GLN A 175 -23.81 -10.11 -14.86
CA GLN A 175 -23.65 -9.34 -16.11
C GLN A 175 -22.28 -9.56 -16.78
N VAL A 176 -21.28 -10.00 -16.00
CA VAL A 176 -19.88 -10.06 -16.43
C VAL A 176 -19.41 -11.50 -16.61
N ILE A 177 -19.74 -12.36 -15.65
CA ILE A 177 -19.29 -13.75 -15.59
C ILE A 177 -20.27 -14.61 -16.39
N PRO A 178 -19.79 -15.42 -17.35
CA PRO A 178 -20.69 -16.24 -18.15
C PRO A 178 -21.51 -17.22 -17.32
N THR A 179 -22.79 -17.38 -17.65
CA THR A 179 -23.81 -18.11 -16.87
C THR A 179 -23.38 -19.53 -16.50
N LYS A 180 -22.71 -20.26 -17.41
CA LYS A 180 -22.23 -21.64 -17.15
C LYS A 180 -21.14 -21.71 -16.07
N ARG A 181 -20.53 -20.58 -15.72
CA ARG A 181 -19.37 -20.46 -14.83
C ARG A 181 -19.69 -19.69 -13.56
N HIS A 182 -20.68 -18.82 -13.60
CA HIS A 182 -21.15 -18.09 -12.43
C HIS A 182 -21.95 -19.02 -11.51
N GLN A 183 -21.60 -19.02 -10.23
CA GLN A 183 -22.29 -19.74 -9.17
C GLN A 183 -22.56 -18.76 -8.03
N SER A 184 -23.71 -18.08 -8.08
CA SER A 184 -24.18 -17.28 -6.95
C SER A 184 -24.61 -18.20 -5.80
N VAL A 185 -24.08 -17.93 -4.62
CA VAL A 185 -24.27 -18.77 -3.44
C VAL A 185 -24.64 -17.94 -2.22
N SER A 186 -25.41 -18.53 -1.30
CA SER A 186 -25.68 -17.91 -0.01
C SER A 186 -24.46 -18.03 0.90
N LYS A 187 -24.40 -17.17 1.92
CA LYS A 187 -23.36 -17.20 2.95
C LYS A 187 -23.28 -18.55 3.67
N GLU A 188 -24.43 -19.20 3.88
CA GLU A 188 -24.57 -20.50 4.55
C GLU A 188 -23.88 -21.64 3.77
N SER A 189 -23.64 -21.47 2.46
CA SER A 189 -22.98 -22.49 1.64
C SER A 189 -21.50 -22.70 1.98
N GLY A 190 -20.86 -21.74 2.68
CA GLY A 190 -19.43 -21.75 2.96
C GLY A 190 -18.52 -21.56 1.74
N LYS A 191 -19.07 -21.43 0.51
CA LYS A 191 -18.30 -21.35 -0.75
C LYS A 191 -17.66 -19.99 -1.02
N THR A 192 -17.84 -19.01 -0.13
CA THR A 192 -17.15 -17.70 -0.11
C THR A 192 -16.33 -17.48 1.17
N SER A 193 -16.22 -18.51 2.03
CA SER A 193 -15.60 -18.37 3.35
C SER A 193 -14.12 -17.99 3.31
N TYR A 194 -13.38 -18.43 2.28
CA TYR A 194 -11.95 -18.14 2.16
C TYR A 194 -11.69 -16.70 1.73
N ILE A 195 -12.46 -16.18 0.76
CA ILE A 195 -12.34 -14.77 0.38
C ILE A 195 -12.83 -13.84 1.49
N GLU A 196 -13.88 -14.23 2.24
CA GLU A 196 -14.33 -13.48 3.42
C GLU A 196 -13.25 -13.43 4.52
N ARG A 197 -12.60 -14.57 4.79
CA ARG A 197 -11.46 -14.63 5.71
C ARG A 197 -10.30 -13.77 5.21
N PHE A 198 -9.99 -13.81 3.92
CA PHE A 198 -8.95 -12.99 3.32
C PHE A 198 -9.27 -11.49 3.46
N ASN A 199 -10.51 -11.08 3.22
CA ASN A 199 -10.97 -9.69 3.40
C ASN A 199 -10.77 -9.23 4.85
N ASN A 200 -10.98 -10.11 5.82
CA ASN A 200 -10.68 -9.82 7.23
C ASN A 200 -9.17 -9.69 7.47
N THR A 201 -8.35 -10.57 6.92
CA THR A 201 -6.87 -10.46 6.97
C THR A 201 -6.41 -9.14 6.37
N LEU A 202 -6.89 -8.77 5.18
CA LEU A 202 -6.53 -7.54 4.50
C LEU A 202 -6.84 -6.30 5.36
N ARG A 203 -8.00 -6.26 6.03
CA ARG A 203 -8.35 -5.19 7.00
C ARG A 203 -7.45 -5.19 8.25
N GLN A 204 -6.98 -6.35 8.69
CA GLN A 204 -6.10 -6.48 9.85
C GLN A 204 -4.63 -6.23 9.53
N ARG A 205 -4.24 -6.15 8.26
CA ARG A 205 -2.84 -5.96 7.85
C ARG A 205 -2.61 -4.62 7.17
N VAL A 206 -3.59 -4.13 6.41
CA VAL A 206 -3.47 -2.85 5.70
C VAL A 206 -4.16 -1.74 6.48
N ALA A 207 -3.36 -0.94 7.19
CA ALA A 207 -3.84 0.10 8.11
C ALA A 207 -4.85 1.10 7.50
N ARG A 208 -4.79 1.34 6.20
CA ARG A 208 -5.65 2.32 5.50
C ARG A 208 -7.06 1.81 5.16
N LEU A 209 -7.37 0.54 5.43
CA LEU A 209 -8.68 -0.07 5.18
C LEU A 209 -9.60 -0.07 6.41
N VAL A 210 -9.22 0.69 7.44
CA VAL A 210 -9.95 0.78 8.71
C VAL A 210 -10.69 2.12 8.86
N ARG A 211 -11.10 2.46 10.09
CA ARG A 211 -11.84 3.70 10.39
C ARG A 211 -11.04 4.95 10.00
N LYS A 212 -11.74 5.93 9.42
CA LYS A 212 -11.21 7.24 8.98
C LYS A 212 -10.42 8.00 10.04
N THR A 213 -10.78 7.84 11.31
CA THR A 213 -10.15 8.54 12.44
C THR A 213 -8.75 8.04 12.77
N LEU A 214 -8.34 6.87 12.24
CA LEU A 214 -7.05 6.25 12.54
C LEU A 214 -6.05 6.46 11.40
N SER A 215 -6.29 5.80 10.26
CA SER A 215 -5.39 5.83 9.11
C SER A 215 -6.20 5.68 7.84
N PHE A 216 -6.02 6.61 6.89
CA PHE A 216 -6.69 6.59 5.58
C PHE A 216 -5.78 7.16 4.52
N SER A 217 -6.02 6.78 3.26
CA SER A 217 -5.25 7.29 2.13
C SER A 217 -5.79 8.63 1.67
N LYS A 218 -4.92 9.62 1.47
CA LYS A 218 -5.27 10.92 0.86
C LYS A 218 -5.14 10.92 -0.67
N LYS A 219 -4.32 10.01 -1.22
CA LYS A 219 -4.06 9.84 -2.65
C LYS A 219 -4.46 8.43 -3.08
N LEU A 220 -5.06 8.32 -4.26
CA LEU A 220 -5.50 7.03 -4.81
C LEU A 220 -4.32 6.11 -5.13
N ASP A 221 -3.22 6.64 -5.67
CA ASP A 221 -2.05 5.83 -6.00
C ASP A 221 -1.44 5.14 -4.79
N ASN A 222 -1.31 5.86 -3.67
CA ASN A 222 -0.85 5.30 -2.41
C ASN A 222 -1.84 4.29 -1.83
N HIS A 223 -3.13 4.46 -2.10
CA HIS A 223 -4.16 3.51 -1.66
C HIS A 223 -3.98 2.18 -2.39
N ILE A 224 -3.96 2.22 -3.72
CA ILE A 224 -3.79 1.06 -4.59
C ILE A 224 -2.42 0.41 -4.36
N GLY A 225 -1.35 1.20 -4.28
CA GLY A 225 0.01 0.68 -4.12
C GLY A 225 0.22 -0.07 -2.80
N ALA A 226 -0.41 0.38 -1.72
CA ALA A 226 -0.32 -0.33 -0.44
C ALA A 226 -1.15 -1.62 -0.39
N ILE A 227 -2.29 -1.65 -1.08
CA ILE A 227 -3.07 -2.88 -1.23
C ILE A 227 -2.26 -3.87 -2.04
N LEU A 228 -1.79 -3.48 -3.23
CA LEU A 228 -0.95 -4.33 -4.07
C LEU A 228 0.33 -4.80 -3.37
N TYR A 229 0.98 -3.93 -2.59
CA TYR A 229 2.15 -4.31 -1.81
C TYR A 229 1.85 -5.50 -0.88
N PHE A 230 0.70 -5.46 -0.20
CA PHE A 230 0.26 -6.56 0.63
C PHE A 230 -0.17 -7.79 -0.19
N LEU A 231 -0.86 -7.61 -1.32
CA LEU A 231 -1.29 -8.74 -2.16
C LEU A 231 -0.10 -9.52 -2.74
N HIS A 232 0.93 -8.82 -3.22
CA HIS A 232 2.15 -9.45 -3.71
C HIS A 232 2.85 -10.22 -2.59
N HIS A 233 3.06 -9.58 -1.43
CA HIS A 233 3.64 -10.26 -0.27
C HIS A 233 2.83 -11.50 0.15
N TYR A 234 1.50 -11.39 0.20
CA TYR A 234 0.64 -12.51 0.54
C TYR A 234 0.79 -13.68 -0.42
N ASN A 235 0.76 -13.43 -1.73
CA ASN A 235 0.95 -14.46 -2.74
C ASN A 235 2.35 -15.09 -2.65
N GLU A 236 3.40 -14.29 -2.46
CA GLU A 236 4.78 -14.77 -2.30
C GLU A 236 4.91 -15.70 -1.08
N CYS A 237 4.26 -15.38 0.04
CA CYS A 237 4.26 -16.23 1.24
C CYS A 237 3.55 -17.59 1.05
N LEU A 238 2.70 -17.75 0.04
CA LEU A 238 2.05 -19.03 -0.26
C LEU A 238 2.93 -19.96 -1.11
N GLN A 239 4.01 -19.45 -1.69
CA GLN A 239 4.94 -20.20 -2.55
C GLN A 239 6.10 -20.84 -1.78
N VAL A 240 6.16 -20.61 -0.47
CA VAL A 240 7.19 -21.13 0.46
C VAL A 240 6.75 -22.44 1.08
#